data_AF-A0AAW2Z8J8-F1
#
_entry.id   AF-A0AAW2Z8J8-F1
#
_cell.length_a   1.000
_cell.length_b   1.000
_cell.length_c   1.000
_cell.angle_alpha   90.00
_cell.angle_beta   90.00
_cell.angle_gamma   90.00
#
_symmetry.space_group_name_H-M   'P 1'
#
loop_
_entity.id
_entity.type
_entity.pdbx_description
1 polymer ?
#
loop_
_entity_poly.entity_id
_entity_poly.type
_entity_poly.pdbx_seq_one_letter_code
_entity_poly.pdbx_strand_id
1 'polypeptide(L)'
;MRAVRSWERTDQPTGLCELIVCYAYSLKQRLRGDHSTVEFQNMLVQEELDFVSDSGDCPAAIMMLITDWISANCKQINANGTKLGRVDAFISELMNAESNLDRILKTPIPFSYVAQVQHILFLYLLTLPFVILDDLYWFSIGAMFLISYSLLGIEQAGIEIEDPFGTDRNDLPLDSICIDLFRKLAFFENNGKLIERNKSKNKFLLRSPKAKKNASSFMSFFSNASKSK
;
A
#
# COMPACT_ATOMS: atom_id res chain seq x y z
N MET A 1 0.81 20.05 -4.37
CA MET A 1 1.15 19.50 -5.71
C MET A 1 2.56 19.89 -6.11
N ARG A 2 3.58 19.12 -5.74
CA ARG A 2 4.95 19.17 -6.30
C ARG A 2 5.81 18.13 -5.59
N ALA A 3 6.08 17.01 -6.29
CA ALA A 3 7.27 16.16 -6.21
C ALA A 3 7.01 14.74 -6.75
N VAL A 4 6.29 14.59 -7.88
CA VAL A 4 6.42 13.39 -8.71
C VAL A 4 7.58 13.67 -9.65
N ARG A 5 8.79 13.43 -9.16
CA ARG A 5 10.03 13.63 -9.90
C ARG A 5 10.09 12.54 -10.98
N SER A 6 10.20 12.98 -12.23
CA SER A 6 10.34 12.21 -13.46
C SER A 6 11.15 10.91 -13.28
N TRP A 7 10.47 9.77 -13.40
CA TRP A 7 11.10 8.47 -13.62
C TRP A 7 11.20 8.29 -15.14
N GLU A 8 12.43 8.34 -15.65
CA GLU A 8 12.74 8.12 -17.06
C GLU A 8 12.88 6.60 -17.27
N ARG A 9 12.11 6.06 -18.22
CA ARG A 9 11.99 4.63 -18.52
C ARG A 9 13.38 4.02 -18.78
N THR A 10 13.83 3.10 -17.93
CA THR A 10 14.94 2.21 -18.27
C THR A 10 14.39 1.06 -19.12
N ASP A 11 15.04 0.78 -20.25
CA ASP A 11 14.69 -0.22 -21.28
C ASP A 11 14.80 -1.69 -20.79
N GLN A 12 14.52 -1.94 -19.50
CA GLN A 12 14.63 -3.23 -18.81
C GLN A 12 13.22 -3.81 -18.56
N PRO A 13 13.07 -5.14 -18.48
CA PRO A 13 11.81 -5.76 -18.10
C PRO A 13 11.35 -5.23 -16.73
N THR A 14 10.05 -4.98 -16.59
CA THR A 14 9.43 -4.49 -15.36
C THR A 14 9.85 -5.38 -14.18
N GLY A 15 10.47 -4.79 -13.17
CA GLY A 15 10.89 -5.52 -11.99
C GLY A 15 9.69 -5.83 -11.09
N LEU A 16 9.84 -6.85 -10.25
CA LEU A 16 8.83 -7.21 -9.26
C LEU A 16 8.46 -6.04 -8.34
N CYS A 17 9.42 -5.16 -8.02
CA CYS A 17 9.19 -4.01 -7.16
C CYS A 17 8.26 -3.00 -7.84
N GLU A 18 8.49 -2.70 -9.12
CA GLU A 18 7.60 -1.83 -9.90
C GLU A 18 6.20 -2.42 -10.01
N LEU A 19 6.07 -3.73 -10.28
CA LEU A 19 4.77 -4.39 -10.35
C LEU A 19 3.98 -4.33 -9.03
N ILE A 20 4.66 -4.55 -7.89
CA ILE A 20 4.04 -4.44 -6.56
C ILE A 20 3.57 -3.00 -6.29
N VAL A 21 4.34 -2.00 -6.73
CA VAL A 21 3.94 -0.59 -6.61
C VAL A 21 2.73 -0.31 -7.51
N CYS A 22 2.74 -0.78 -8.76
CA CYS A 22 1.61 -0.63 -9.68
C CYS A 22 0.33 -1.24 -9.08
N TYR A 23 0.44 -2.43 -8.49
CA TYR A 23 -0.69 -3.08 -7.82
C TYR A 23 -1.27 -2.23 -6.68
N ALA A 24 -0.41 -1.62 -5.86
CA ALA A 24 -0.87 -0.74 -4.78
C ALA A 24 -1.57 0.54 -5.32
N TYR A 25 -1.06 1.13 -6.40
CA TYR A 25 -1.70 2.28 -7.04
C TYR A 25 -3.02 1.91 -7.72
N SER A 26 -3.09 0.78 -8.43
CA SER A 26 -4.34 0.32 -9.03
C SER A 26 -5.39 0.00 -7.98
N LEU A 27 -4.99 -0.57 -6.83
CA LEU A 27 -5.91 -0.85 -5.73
C LEU A 27 -6.44 0.44 -5.12
N LYS A 28 -5.58 1.46 -4.91
CA LYS A 28 -6.02 2.79 -4.49
C LYS A 28 -7.06 3.37 -5.43
N GLN A 29 -6.80 3.31 -6.74
CA GLN A 29 -7.70 3.86 -7.75
C GLN A 29 -9.05 3.15 -7.73
N ARG A 30 -9.04 1.81 -7.67
CA ARG A 30 -10.26 1.01 -7.50
C ARG A 30 -11.07 1.43 -6.28
N LEU A 31 -10.42 1.62 -5.13
CA LEU A 31 -11.11 2.03 -3.89
C LEU A 31 -11.72 3.44 -3.98
N ARG A 32 -11.16 4.31 -4.82
CA ARG A 32 -11.69 5.66 -5.11
C ARG A 32 -12.67 5.70 -6.28
N GLY A 33 -12.94 4.57 -6.94
CA GLY A 33 -13.71 4.53 -8.19
C GLY A 33 -13.03 5.25 -9.36
N ASP A 34 -11.70 5.45 -9.29
CA ASP A 34 -10.88 5.95 -10.39
C ASP A 34 -10.37 4.78 -11.24
N HIS A 35 -10.27 5.00 -12.55
CA HIS A 35 -9.78 4.04 -13.52
C HIS A 35 -8.56 4.58 -14.31
N SER A 36 -7.98 5.70 -13.85
CA SER A 36 -6.90 6.39 -14.57
C SER A 36 -5.53 5.72 -14.40
N THR A 37 -4.98 5.16 -15.47
CA THR A 37 -3.65 4.52 -15.46
C THR A 37 -2.47 5.51 -15.38
N VAL A 38 -2.75 6.81 -15.27
CA VAL A 38 -1.79 7.93 -15.36
C VAL A 38 -0.67 7.85 -14.32
N GLU A 39 -0.96 7.35 -13.12
CA GLU A 39 -0.01 7.35 -12.01
C GLU A 39 1.09 6.27 -12.15
N PHE A 40 0.79 5.17 -12.84
CA PHE A 40 1.69 4.03 -12.99
C PHE A 40 2.07 3.71 -14.45
N GLN A 41 1.57 4.48 -15.43
CA GLN A 41 1.95 4.37 -16.85
C GLN A 41 3.46 4.42 -17.11
N ASN A 42 4.23 5.11 -16.26
CA ASN A 42 5.68 5.24 -16.40
C ASN A 42 6.46 4.05 -15.82
N MET A 43 5.77 3.15 -15.11
CA MET A 43 6.36 1.97 -14.46
C MET A 43 6.16 0.69 -15.28
N LEU A 44 5.07 0.60 -16.05
CA LEU A 44 4.74 -0.55 -16.88
C LEU A 44 5.28 -0.39 -18.31
N VAL A 45 5.55 -1.52 -18.96
CA VAL A 45 5.79 -1.56 -20.41
C VAL A 45 4.46 -1.30 -21.14
N GLN A 46 4.50 -0.70 -22.33
CA GLN A 46 3.28 -0.38 -23.09
C GLN A 46 2.37 -1.58 -23.34
N GLU A 47 2.94 -2.76 -23.63
CA GLU A 47 2.16 -4.01 -23.76
C GLU A 47 1.42 -4.40 -22.47
N GLU A 48 2.07 -4.22 -21.32
CA GLU A 48 1.46 -4.48 -20.00
C GLU A 48 0.40 -3.42 -19.68
N LEU A 49 0.64 -2.16 -20.06
CA LEU A 49 -0.29 -1.06 -19.86
C LEU A 49 -1.56 -1.24 -20.69
N ASP A 50 -1.43 -1.65 -21.95
CA ASP A 50 -2.54 -1.97 -22.83
C ASP A 50 -3.35 -3.13 -22.25
N PHE A 51 -2.68 -4.21 -21.82
CA PHE A 51 -3.32 -5.34 -21.15
C PHE A 51 -4.09 -4.94 -19.89
N VAL A 52 -3.51 -4.10 -19.02
CA VAL A 52 -4.15 -3.63 -17.79
C VAL A 52 -5.29 -2.67 -18.08
N SER A 53 -5.16 -1.81 -19.09
CA SER A 53 -6.21 -0.86 -19.48
C SER A 53 -7.41 -1.56 -20.10
N ASP A 54 -7.18 -2.64 -20.85
CA ASP A 54 -8.24 -3.47 -21.43
C ASP A 54 -8.88 -4.41 -20.40
N SER A 55 -8.19 -4.67 -19.28
CA SER A 55 -8.73 -5.48 -18.20
C SER A 55 -9.79 -4.68 -17.42
N GLY A 56 -11.01 -5.21 -17.36
CA GLY A 56 -12.08 -4.60 -16.55
C GLY A 56 -11.80 -4.54 -15.04
N ASP A 57 -10.69 -5.15 -14.59
CA ASP A 57 -10.22 -5.15 -13.20
C ASP A 57 -8.69 -4.98 -13.17
N CYS A 58 -8.21 -3.73 -13.10
CA CYS A 58 -6.80 -3.41 -13.21
C CYS A 58 -5.92 -4.04 -12.11
N PRO A 59 -6.29 -4.02 -10.80
CA PRO A 59 -5.55 -4.73 -9.76
C PRO A 59 -5.38 -6.23 -10.04
N ALA A 60 -6.45 -6.89 -10.51
CA ALA A 60 -6.39 -8.31 -10.83
C ALA A 60 -5.43 -8.60 -11.99
N ALA A 61 -5.46 -7.77 -13.05
CA ALA A 61 -4.53 -7.89 -14.16
C ALA A 61 -3.07 -7.70 -13.74
N ILE A 62 -2.77 -6.72 -12.87
CA ILE A 62 -1.42 -6.54 -12.36
C ILE A 62 -0.99 -7.71 -11.46
N MET A 63 -1.91 -8.29 -10.67
CA MET A 63 -1.62 -9.49 -9.89
C MET A 63 -1.27 -10.69 -10.77
N MET A 64 -1.90 -10.82 -11.95
CA MET A 64 -1.51 -11.82 -12.94
C MET A 64 -0.09 -11.59 -13.45
N LEU A 65 0.28 -10.35 -13.77
CA LEU A 65 1.64 -9.99 -14.19
C LEU A 65 2.67 -10.31 -13.08
N ILE A 66 2.36 -10.02 -11.82
CA ILE A 66 3.20 -10.37 -10.66
C ILE A 66 3.41 -11.89 -10.59
N THR A 67 2.33 -12.66 -10.71
CA THR A 67 2.36 -14.13 -10.61
C THR A 67 3.15 -14.75 -11.77
N ASP A 68 2.99 -14.24 -12.98
CA ASP A 68 3.75 -14.69 -14.16
C ASP A 68 5.25 -14.37 -14.01
N TRP A 69 5.57 -13.14 -13.59
CA TRP A 69 6.96 -12.73 -13.33
C TRP A 69 7.64 -13.63 -12.29
N ILE A 70 6.95 -13.95 -11.19
CA ILE A 70 7.46 -14.85 -10.15
C ILE A 70 7.66 -16.26 -10.71
N SER A 71 6.68 -16.77 -11.46
CA SER A 71 6.73 -18.11 -12.05
C SER A 71 7.88 -18.27 -13.04
N ALA A 72 8.13 -17.25 -13.86
CA ALA A 72 9.25 -17.22 -14.81
C ALA A 72 10.62 -17.21 -14.10
N ASN A 73 10.77 -16.36 -13.07
CA ASN A 73 12.03 -16.22 -12.34
C ASN A 73 12.32 -17.36 -11.35
N CYS A 74 11.30 -17.95 -10.74
CA CYS A 74 11.47 -19.11 -9.85
C CYS A 74 11.93 -20.37 -10.59
N LYS A 75 11.49 -20.57 -11.84
CA LYS A 75 12.00 -21.64 -12.72
C LYS A 75 13.51 -21.50 -12.97
N GLN A 76 14.01 -20.28 -13.11
CA GLN A 76 15.44 -20.03 -13.36
C GLN A 76 16.32 -20.23 -12.12
N ILE A 77 15.80 -19.95 -10.92
CA ILE A 77 16.57 -19.98 -9.65
C ILE A 77 16.66 -21.41 -9.05
N ASN A 78 16.05 -22.41 -9.70
CA ASN A 78 15.92 -23.79 -9.18
C ASN A 78 15.40 -23.78 -7.72
N ALA A 79 14.37 -22.96 -7.48
CA ALA A 79 13.84 -22.73 -6.15
C ALA A 79 13.20 -24.02 -5.61
N ASN A 80 13.66 -24.48 -4.43
CA ASN A 80 13.03 -25.61 -3.72
C ASN A 80 11.54 -25.30 -3.46
N GLY A 81 10.69 -26.33 -3.49
CA GLY A 81 9.23 -26.19 -3.33
C GLY A 81 8.79 -25.42 -2.07
N THR A 82 9.61 -25.42 -1.00
CA THR A 82 9.35 -24.66 0.22
C THR A 82 9.47 -23.14 0.06
N LYS A 83 10.29 -22.65 -0.90
CA LYS A 83 10.38 -21.22 -1.22
C LYS A 83 9.21 -20.78 -2.08
N LEU A 84 8.80 -21.61 -3.03
CA LEU A 84 7.68 -21.32 -3.92
C LEU A 84 6.37 -21.22 -3.13
N GLY A 85 6.11 -22.18 -2.24
CA GLY A 85 4.91 -22.15 -1.39
C GLY A 85 4.84 -20.94 -0.44
N ARG A 86 5.98 -20.31 -0.09
CA ARG A 86 5.98 -19.05 0.68
C ARG A 86 5.55 -17.87 -0.17
N VAL A 87 5.98 -17.83 -1.43
CA VAL A 87 5.60 -16.75 -2.36
C VAL A 87 4.12 -16.87 -2.70
N ASP A 88 3.63 -18.08 -2.98
CA ASP A 88 2.20 -18.32 -3.22
C ASP A 88 1.34 -17.90 -2.01
N ALA A 89 1.84 -18.16 -0.78
CA ALA A 89 1.18 -17.70 0.43
C ALA A 89 1.12 -16.16 0.53
N PHE A 90 2.19 -15.45 0.17
CA PHE A 90 2.19 -13.98 0.13
C PHE A 90 1.25 -13.41 -0.92
N ILE A 91 1.19 -14.01 -2.11
CA ILE A 91 0.23 -13.61 -3.16
C ILE A 91 -1.20 -13.79 -2.65
N SER A 92 -1.48 -14.95 -2.04
CA SER A 92 -2.78 -15.24 -1.46
C SER A 92 -3.16 -14.23 -0.36
N GLU A 93 -2.19 -13.80 0.46
CA GLU A 93 -2.40 -12.78 1.48
C GLU A 93 -2.75 -11.41 0.86
N LEU A 94 -2.07 -11.01 -0.22
CA LEU A 94 -2.39 -9.78 -0.94
C LEU A 94 -3.80 -9.79 -1.55
N MET A 95 -4.20 -10.91 -2.18
CA MET A 95 -5.54 -11.08 -2.73
C MET A 95 -6.62 -11.09 -1.65
N ASN A 96 -6.34 -11.71 -0.50
CA ASN A 96 -7.25 -11.70 0.65
C ASN A 96 -7.40 -10.27 1.22
N ALA A 97 -6.31 -9.51 1.30
CA ALA A 97 -6.35 -8.11 1.73
C ALA A 97 -7.19 -7.25 0.77
N GLU A 98 -7.01 -7.41 -0.54
CA GLU A 98 -7.84 -6.77 -1.56
C GLU A 98 -9.32 -7.13 -1.38
N SER A 99 -9.65 -8.41 -1.23
CA SER A 99 -11.03 -8.87 -1.00
C SER A 99 -11.66 -8.24 0.25
N ASN A 100 -10.88 -8.08 1.32
CA ASN A 100 -11.35 -7.43 2.55
C ASN A 100 -11.63 -5.94 2.33
N LEU A 101 -10.80 -5.23 1.58
CA LEU A 101 -11.03 -3.82 1.24
C LEU A 101 -12.27 -3.67 0.34
N ASP A 102 -12.43 -4.56 -0.63
CA ASP A 102 -13.60 -4.63 -1.51
C ASP A 102 -14.89 -4.87 -0.71
N ARG A 103 -14.84 -5.69 0.36
CA ARG A 103 -16.00 -5.87 1.25
C ARG A 103 -16.36 -4.59 1.95
N ILE A 104 -15.39 -3.88 2.54
CA ILE A 104 -15.62 -2.60 3.21
C ILE A 104 -16.27 -1.61 2.23
N LEU A 105 -15.76 -1.52 1.00
CA LEU A 105 -16.32 -0.65 -0.04
C LEU A 105 -17.72 -1.06 -0.49
N LYS A 106 -17.97 -2.37 -0.68
CA LYS A 106 -19.21 -2.91 -1.26
C LYS A 106 -20.30 -3.22 -0.23
N THR A 107 -20.03 -3.06 1.05
CA THR A 107 -21.03 -3.17 2.12
C THR A 107 -21.32 -1.81 2.76
N PRO A 108 -21.80 -0.81 2.00
CA PRO A 108 -22.24 0.44 2.59
C PRO A 108 -23.44 0.20 3.49
N ILE A 109 -23.64 1.08 4.46
CA ILE A 109 -24.82 1.06 5.33
C ILE A 109 -26.07 1.20 4.43
N PRO A 110 -27.15 0.43 4.68
CA PRO A 110 -28.35 0.51 3.86
C PRO A 110 -28.88 1.94 3.78
N PHE A 111 -29.12 2.42 2.55
CA PHE A 111 -29.63 3.77 2.31
C PHE A 111 -30.89 4.10 3.13
N SER A 112 -31.79 3.13 3.31
CA SER A 112 -33.00 3.30 4.12
C SER A 112 -32.71 3.66 5.58
N TYR A 113 -31.61 3.15 6.14
CA TYR A 113 -31.19 3.46 7.50
C TYR A 113 -30.71 4.92 7.59
N VAL A 114 -29.78 5.32 6.71
CA VAL A 114 -29.24 6.69 6.67
C VAL A 114 -30.37 7.71 6.47
N ALA A 115 -31.25 7.46 5.49
CA ALA A 115 -32.41 8.31 5.23
C ALA A 115 -33.34 8.41 6.46
N GLN A 116 -33.59 7.30 7.16
CA GLN A 116 -34.44 7.30 8.34
C GLN A 116 -33.84 8.12 9.49
N VAL A 117 -32.52 8.03 9.70
CA VAL A 117 -31.80 8.83 10.71
C VAL A 117 -31.94 10.32 10.40
N GLN A 118 -31.75 10.73 9.14
CA GLN A 118 -31.90 12.12 8.71
C GLN A 118 -33.33 12.64 8.91
N HIS A 119 -34.36 11.86 8.55
CA HIS A 119 -35.75 12.24 8.76
C HIS A 119 -36.08 12.41 10.25
N ILE A 120 -35.61 11.49 11.11
CA ILE A 120 -35.84 11.58 12.56
C ILE A 120 -35.12 12.80 13.15
N LEU A 121 -33.88 13.06 12.76
CA LEU A 121 -33.12 14.22 13.20
C LEU A 121 -33.83 15.53 12.79
N PHE A 122 -34.32 15.59 11.55
CA PHE A 122 -35.07 16.74 11.07
C PHE A 122 -36.37 16.96 11.87
N LEU A 123 -37.16 15.91 12.10
CA LEU A 123 -38.37 15.99 12.92
C LEU A 123 -38.05 16.40 14.37
N TYR A 124 -36.97 15.86 14.94
CA TYR A 124 -36.51 16.23 16.27
C TYR A 124 -36.23 17.73 16.37
N LEU A 125 -35.42 18.28 15.45
CA LEU A 125 -35.10 19.71 15.43
C LEU A 125 -36.32 20.59 15.15
N LEU A 126 -37.28 20.12 14.35
CA LEU A 126 -38.53 20.83 14.07
C LEU A 126 -39.46 20.88 15.29
N THR A 127 -39.50 19.81 16.08
CA THR A 127 -40.31 19.76 17.31
C THR A 127 -39.67 20.46 18.51
N LEU A 128 -38.34 20.56 18.52
CA LEU A 128 -37.55 21.15 19.61
C LEU A 128 -38.06 22.53 20.10
N PRO A 129 -38.36 23.54 19.26
CA PRO A 129 -38.85 24.84 19.75
C PRO A 129 -40.12 24.71 20.60
N PHE A 130 -41.06 23.85 20.23
CA PHE A 130 -42.30 23.68 20.99
C PHE A 130 -42.08 23.10 22.38
N VAL A 131 -40.97 22.38 22.60
CA VAL A 131 -40.65 21.76 23.89
C VAL A 131 -39.97 22.75 24.84
N ILE A 132 -39.08 23.62 24.33
CA ILE A 132 -38.19 24.43 25.17
C ILE A 132 -38.57 25.91 25.26
N LEU A 133 -39.56 26.36 24.49
CA LEU A 133 -39.98 27.78 24.50
C LEU A 133 -40.58 28.19 25.85
N ASP A 134 -41.39 27.33 26.48
CA ASP A 134 -42.11 27.65 27.72
C ASP A 134 -41.17 27.74 28.94
N ASP A 135 -40.06 27.00 28.94
CA ASP A 135 -39.10 26.96 30.04
C ASP A 135 -38.02 28.05 29.94
N LEU A 136 -37.53 28.33 28.71
CA LEU A 136 -36.31 29.11 28.49
C LEU A 136 -36.55 30.49 27.85
N TYR A 137 -37.74 30.77 27.29
CA TYR A 137 -38.10 32.03 26.64
C TYR A 137 -37.01 32.56 25.67
N TRP A 138 -36.31 33.63 26.04
CA TRP A 138 -35.25 34.23 25.22
C TRP A 138 -33.98 33.36 25.15
N PHE A 139 -33.69 32.56 26.17
CA PHE A 139 -32.55 31.64 26.17
C PHE A 139 -32.77 30.45 25.22
N SER A 140 -34.01 30.18 24.82
CA SER A 140 -34.36 29.10 23.88
C SER A 140 -33.60 29.24 22.56
N ILE A 141 -33.34 30.47 22.08
CA ILE A 141 -32.57 30.70 20.84
C ILE A 141 -31.14 30.14 20.96
N GLY A 142 -30.44 30.44 22.06
CA GLY A 142 -29.09 29.95 22.29
C GLY A 142 -29.05 28.44 22.51
N ALA A 143 -30.03 27.90 23.25
CA ALA A 143 -30.17 26.47 23.47
C ALA A 143 -30.44 25.71 22.15
N MET A 144 -31.35 26.20 21.31
CA MET A 144 -31.62 25.64 19.98
C MET A 144 -30.37 25.62 19.10
N PHE A 145 -29.62 26.72 19.08
CA PHE A 145 -28.39 26.80 18.30
C PHE A 145 -27.37 25.74 18.76
N LEU A 146 -27.12 25.63 20.06
CA LEU A 146 -26.15 24.66 20.59
C LEU A 146 -26.58 23.20 20.33
N ILE A 147 -27.86 22.88 20.57
CA ILE A 147 -28.38 21.52 20.36
C ILE A 147 -28.35 21.16 18.88
N SER A 148 -28.85 22.03 18.01
CA SER A 148 -28.87 21.78 16.56
C SER A 148 -27.46 21.66 15.98
N TYR A 149 -26.55 22.58 16.34
CA TYR A 149 -25.16 22.53 15.91
C TYR A 149 -24.48 21.22 16.34
N SER A 150 -24.70 20.78 17.59
CA SER A 150 -24.11 19.55 18.09
C SER A 150 -24.65 18.30 17.38
N LEU A 151 -25.97 18.21 17.20
CA LEU A 151 -26.59 17.04 16.57
C LEU A 151 -26.31 16.96 15.06
N LEU A 152 -26.41 18.08 14.35
CA LEU A 152 -26.05 18.15 12.93
C LEU A 152 -24.55 17.90 12.73
N GLY A 153 -23.70 18.40 13.64
CA GLY A 153 -22.26 18.15 13.59
C GLY A 153 -21.93 16.66 13.74
N ILE A 154 -22.62 15.94 14.64
CA ILE A 154 -22.45 14.49 14.80
C ILE A 154 -22.97 13.74 13.57
N GLU A 155 -24.10 14.14 12.99
CA GLU A 155 -24.63 13.52 11.77
C GLU A 155 -23.67 13.68 10.59
N GLN A 156 -23.14 14.88 10.37
CA GLN A 156 -22.15 15.14 9.33
C GLN A 156 -20.86 14.36 9.56
N ALA A 157 -20.37 14.28 10.81
CA ALA A 157 -19.20 13.46 11.15
C ALA A 157 -19.46 11.96 10.91
N GLY A 158 -20.70 11.49 11.09
CA GLY A 158 -21.10 10.14 10.76
C GLY A 158 -20.94 9.84 9.27
N ILE A 159 -21.44 10.75 8.41
CA ILE A 159 -21.32 10.64 6.95
C ILE A 159 -19.84 10.56 6.52
N GLU A 160 -18.97 11.39 7.08
CA GLU A 160 -17.53 11.36 6.76
C GLU A 160 -16.87 10.03 7.14
N ILE A 161 -17.26 9.40 8.26
CA ILE A 161 -16.67 8.12 8.70
C ILE A 161 -17.18 6.94 7.86
N GLU A 162 -18.35 7.07 7.21
CA GLU A 162 -18.94 6.01 6.38
C GLU A 162 -18.21 5.78 5.05
N ASP A 163 -17.48 6.77 4.51
CA ASP A 163 -16.69 6.65 3.27
C ASP A 163 -15.16 6.84 3.52
N PRO A 164 -14.47 5.84 4.12
CA PRO A 164 -13.07 6.00 4.53
C PRO A 164 -12.07 6.06 3.37
N PHE A 165 -12.49 5.72 2.15
CA PHE A 165 -11.62 5.61 0.97
C PHE A 165 -11.71 6.80 0.02
N GLY A 166 -12.51 7.80 0.34
CA GLY A 166 -12.72 8.99 -0.48
C GLY A 166 -11.51 9.90 -0.63
N THR A 167 -11.79 11.19 -0.76
CA THR A 167 -10.79 12.25 -0.96
C THR A 167 -10.92 13.42 0.02
N ASP A 168 -11.79 13.27 1.02
CA ASP A 168 -11.98 14.25 2.07
C ASP A 168 -10.76 14.29 3.00
N ARG A 169 -10.68 15.36 3.80
CA ARG A 169 -9.52 15.61 4.66
C ARG A 169 -9.33 14.56 5.75
N ASN A 170 -10.43 13.91 6.15
CA ASN A 170 -10.46 12.93 7.22
C ASN A 170 -10.39 11.49 6.71
N ASP A 171 -10.35 11.30 5.39
CA ASP A 171 -10.24 9.98 4.77
C ASP A 171 -8.84 9.41 4.89
N LEU A 172 -8.72 8.11 4.56
CA LEU A 172 -7.43 7.44 4.60
C LEU A 172 -6.45 8.09 3.60
N PRO A 173 -5.21 8.40 4.02
CA PRO A 173 -4.22 9.04 3.16
C PRO A 173 -3.57 8.02 2.21
N LEU A 174 -4.36 7.41 1.32
CA LEU A 174 -3.95 6.32 0.43
C LEU A 174 -2.74 6.72 -0.44
N ASP A 175 -2.68 7.96 -0.91
CA ASP A 175 -1.54 8.48 -1.67
C ASP A 175 -0.24 8.41 -0.87
N SER A 176 -0.28 8.84 0.39
CA SER A 176 0.88 8.78 1.29
C SER A 176 1.30 7.34 1.55
N ILE A 177 0.34 6.43 1.71
CA ILE A 177 0.60 5.00 1.91
C ILE A 177 1.31 4.40 0.67
N CYS A 178 0.82 4.69 -0.54
CA CYS A 178 1.45 4.25 -1.79
C CYS A 178 2.86 4.82 -1.96
N ILE A 179 3.07 6.10 -1.66
CA ILE A 179 4.38 6.73 -1.73
C ILE A 179 5.35 6.11 -0.70
N ASP A 180 4.88 5.85 0.51
CA ASP A 180 5.69 5.20 1.55
C ASP A 180 6.07 3.77 1.17
N LEU A 181 5.15 3.01 0.58
CA LEU A 181 5.42 1.68 0.03
C LEU A 181 6.50 1.76 -1.06
N PHE A 182 6.35 2.69 -2.01
CA PHE A 182 7.33 2.92 -3.06
C PHE A 182 8.72 3.22 -2.47
N ARG A 183 8.83 4.12 -1.49
CA ARG A 183 10.10 4.44 -0.83
C ARG A 183 10.70 3.22 -0.13
N LYS A 184 9.88 2.41 0.55
CA LYS A 184 10.34 1.18 1.20
C LYS A 184 10.91 0.19 0.19
N LEU A 185 10.22 -0.05 -0.92
CA LEU A 185 10.67 -0.96 -1.96
C LEU A 185 11.95 -0.48 -2.65
N ALA A 186 12.04 0.81 -2.99
CA ALA A 186 13.25 1.41 -3.52
C ALA A 186 14.45 1.30 -2.55
N PHE A 187 14.20 1.42 -1.24
CA PHE A 187 15.22 1.19 -0.22
C PHE A 187 15.67 -0.28 -0.20
N PHE A 188 14.73 -1.23 -0.25
CA PHE A 188 15.06 -2.66 -0.29
C PHE A 188 15.87 -3.04 -1.52
N GLU A 189 15.48 -2.55 -2.69
CA GLU A 189 16.17 -2.84 -3.95
C GLU A 189 17.61 -2.32 -3.94
N ASN A 190 17.81 -1.07 -3.52
CA ASN A 190 19.14 -0.47 -3.42
C ASN A 190 20.04 -1.23 -2.44
N ASN A 191 19.53 -1.57 -1.25
CA ASN A 191 20.30 -2.32 -0.27
C ASN A 191 20.57 -3.77 -0.69
N GLY A 192 19.64 -4.41 -1.41
CA GLY A 192 19.84 -5.71 -2.03
C GLY A 192 21.04 -5.71 -2.98
N LYS A 193 21.08 -4.75 -3.91
CA LYS A 193 22.21 -4.55 -4.84
C LYS A 193 23.53 -4.31 -4.10
N LEU A 194 23.52 -3.56 -2.99
CA LEU A 194 24.71 -3.33 -2.16
C LEU A 194 25.22 -4.61 -1.48
N ILE A 195 24.32 -5.43 -0.93
CA ILE A 195 24.69 -6.70 -0.28
C ILE A 195 25.30 -7.66 -1.31
N GLU A 196 24.73 -7.77 -2.51
CA GLU A 196 25.30 -8.61 -3.57
C GLU A 196 26.66 -8.11 -4.03
N ARG A 197 26.80 -6.79 -4.23
CA ARG A 197 28.08 -6.16 -4.58
C ARG A 197 29.13 -6.42 -3.51
N ASN A 198 28.77 -6.36 -2.24
CA ASN A 198 29.68 -6.64 -1.12
C ASN A 198 30.01 -8.13 -0.98
N LYS A 199 29.07 -9.04 -1.22
CA LYS A 199 29.36 -10.49 -1.31
C LYS A 199 30.33 -10.79 -2.45
N SER A 200 30.12 -10.20 -3.63
CA SER A 200 30.99 -10.36 -4.80
C SER A 200 32.40 -9.80 -4.52
N LYS A 201 32.50 -8.60 -3.93
CA LYS A 201 33.77 -8.01 -3.48
C LYS A 201 34.46 -8.86 -2.41
N ASN A 202 33.76 -9.35 -1.40
CA ASN A 202 34.35 -10.21 -0.36
C ASN A 202 34.82 -11.57 -0.94
N LYS A 203 34.05 -12.17 -1.85
CA LYS A 203 34.46 -13.37 -2.58
C LYS A 203 35.69 -13.14 -3.46
N PHE A 204 35.82 -11.95 -4.04
CA PHE A 204 37.00 -11.52 -4.80
C PHE A 204 38.21 -11.26 -3.89
N LEU A 205 38.01 -10.58 -2.75
CA LEU A 205 39.07 -10.31 -1.76
C LEU A 205 39.64 -11.61 -1.18
N LEU A 206 38.79 -12.59 -0.87
CA LEU A 206 39.19 -13.94 -0.42
C LEU A 206 39.88 -14.77 -1.52
N ARG A 207 39.69 -14.43 -2.80
CA ARG A 207 40.40 -15.05 -3.93
C ARG A 207 41.72 -14.36 -4.28
N SER A 208 42.00 -13.19 -3.71
CA SER A 208 43.22 -12.45 -4.02
C SER A 208 44.48 -13.19 -3.51
N PRO A 209 45.58 -13.22 -4.28
CA PRO A 209 46.82 -13.89 -3.86
C PRO A 209 47.37 -13.34 -2.53
N LYS A 210 47.14 -12.04 -2.25
CA LYS A 210 47.54 -11.37 -1.00
C LYS A 210 46.75 -11.88 0.21
N ALA A 211 45.46 -12.15 0.08
CA ALA A 211 44.64 -12.70 1.18
C ALA A 211 44.99 -14.16 1.50
N LYS A 212 45.29 -14.98 0.47
CA LYS A 212 45.80 -16.36 0.67
C LYS A 212 47.17 -16.37 1.38
N LYS A 213 48.07 -15.46 1.03
CA LYS A 213 49.40 -15.33 1.67
C LYS A 213 49.30 -14.90 3.14
N ASN A 214 48.39 -13.98 3.46
CA ASN A 214 48.16 -13.55 4.83
C ASN A 214 47.47 -14.63 5.68
N ALA A 215 46.51 -15.37 5.13
CA ALA A 215 45.86 -16.49 5.82
C ALA A 215 46.81 -17.67 6.08
N SER A 216 47.71 -18.00 5.13
CA SER A 216 48.72 -19.04 5.35
C SER A 216 49.78 -18.62 6.37
N SER A 217 50.18 -17.34 6.37
CA SER A 217 51.12 -16.77 7.34
C SER A 217 50.53 -16.72 8.77
N PHE A 218 49.23 -16.47 8.89
CA PHE A 218 48.51 -16.51 10.17
C PHE A 218 48.41 -17.95 10.70
N MET A 219 48.07 -18.92 9.86
CA MET A 219 47.96 -20.34 10.25
C MET A 219 49.32 -20.95 10.64
N SER A 220 50.43 -20.55 9.98
CA SER A 220 51.78 -20.96 10.39
C SER A 220 52.22 -20.34 11.72
N PHE A 221 51.74 -19.13 12.04
CA PHE A 221 52.03 -18.46 13.31
C PHE A 221 51.34 -19.16 14.49
N PHE A 222 50.08 -19.59 14.32
CA PHE A 222 49.35 -20.36 15.34
C PHE A 222 49.86 -21.81 15.50
N SER A 223 50.30 -22.44 14.41
CA SER A 223 50.87 -23.80 14.47
C SER A 223 52.21 -23.85 15.22
N ASN A 224 53.06 -22.82 15.10
CA ASN A 224 54.31 -22.72 15.83
C ASN A 224 54.12 -22.34 17.31
N ALA A 225 53.10 -21.54 17.63
CA ALA A 225 52.77 -21.21 19.03
C ALA A 225 52.26 -22.42 19.83
N SER A 226 51.66 -23.42 19.17
CA SER A 226 51.17 -24.65 19.80
C SER A 226 52.24 -25.72 20.04
N LYS A 227 53.42 -25.63 19.41
CA LYS A 227 54.54 -26.58 19.57
C LYS A 227 55.61 -26.13 20.57
N SER A 228 55.42 -24.99 21.21
CA SER A 228 56.36 -24.37 22.17
C SER A 228 55.94 -24.54 23.65
N LYS A 229 55.11 -25.54 23.96
CA LYS A 229 54.82 -25.96 25.33
C LYS A 229 55.13 -27.44 25.50
#